data_AF-A0A1F5AE38-F1
#
_entry.id   AF-A0A1F5AE38-F1
#
_cell.length_a   1.000
_cell.length_b   1.000
_cell.length_c   1.000
_cell.angle_alpha   90.00
_cell.angle_beta   90.00
_cell.angle_gamma   90.00
#
_symmetry.space_group_name_H-M   'P 1'
#
loop_
_entity.id
_entity.type
_entity.pdbx_description
1 polymer ?
#
loop_
_entity_poly.entity_id
_entity_poly.type
_entity_poly.pdbx_seq_one_letter_code
_entity_poly.pdbx_strand_id
1 'polypeptide(L)'
;MSHQPYIPEKTDMREFTIRAILIGLVMTVILGAANAYLGLRAGMTIAATYPAAVIGMAVLRIMKGSILEENIARTVGSIGESVAAGAIFTIPAFLISGAWLKFNTVEAYLKSSALMFVGGLLGILFVTFLRRVMVTDPDLIFPESVAAAEIHKAGQKGSQGAKHLFQAMGLGAFFYALGVIQLFAASKDFIIKVGRIGTSFVRLGAAKDAPTIGTGGTVAVSGPGIYPAYIGVGYIIGPRLASLNFAGGVLAWGLFAPLLMYFLGPQLAERFYGPGAVMAAADWPDMVTNVWKFIIRPIAVGGMLVGAGYTLYRMRKNLAAGIKRSLGDVKKAAGQAETTSRLEKDLNIKAVLTGLVATFVLMIFVYKVFAGTWPPAILAAVVMAIAGFFFAAVSGNLVGTIGSSNNPISGLTLSTLIIAALLMVVVGATGMSGVAA
;
A
#
# COMPACT_ATOMS: atom_id res chain seq x y z
N MET A 1 35.53 -4.89 -4.36
CA MET A 1 36.08 -4.46 -3.06
C MET A 1 35.13 -4.94 -1.98
N SER A 2 35.63 -5.56 -0.90
CA SER A 2 34.76 -5.97 0.22
C SER A 2 34.15 -4.74 0.87
N HIS A 3 32.85 -4.76 1.14
CA HIS A 3 32.15 -3.67 1.82
C HIS A 3 32.79 -3.42 3.21
N GLN A 4 33.17 -2.16 3.49
CA GLN A 4 33.65 -1.75 4.81
C GLN A 4 32.51 -1.05 5.56
N PRO A 5 32.09 -1.57 6.72
CA PRO A 5 30.97 -1.00 7.46
C PRO A 5 31.34 0.37 8.04
N TYR A 6 30.37 1.30 8.09
CA TYR A 6 30.57 2.64 8.63
C TYR A 6 30.95 2.62 10.12
N ILE A 7 30.33 1.72 10.89
CA ILE A 7 30.73 1.42 12.27
C ILE A 7 31.54 0.11 12.25
N PRO A 8 32.75 0.08 12.83
CA PRO A 8 33.56 -1.13 12.89
C PRO A 8 32.84 -2.29 13.59
N GLU A 9 33.18 -3.52 13.20
CA GLU A 9 32.64 -4.74 13.81
C GLU A 9 32.90 -4.81 15.33
N LYS A 10 34.05 -4.31 15.78
CA LYS A 10 34.36 -4.15 17.21
C LYS A 10 34.01 -2.72 17.62
N THR A 11 32.95 -2.57 18.40
CA THR A 11 32.47 -1.28 18.90
C THR A 11 31.70 -1.45 20.20
N ASP A 12 31.81 -0.47 21.11
CA ASP A 12 31.02 -0.37 22.34
C ASP A 12 29.79 0.55 22.18
N MET A 13 29.48 0.96 20.95
CA MET A 13 28.29 1.75 20.67
C MET A 13 27.02 0.96 21.03
N ARG A 14 26.13 1.62 21.79
CA ARG A 14 24.80 1.10 22.08
C ARG A 14 24.04 0.89 20.77
N GLU A 15 23.26 -0.18 20.65
CA GLU A 15 22.49 -0.49 19.44
C GLU A 15 21.03 -0.81 19.81
N PHE A 16 20.82 -1.94 20.47
CA PHE A 16 19.49 -2.38 20.89
C PHE A 16 19.17 -1.84 22.28
N THR A 17 18.47 -0.71 22.37
CA THR A 17 18.09 -0.07 23.63
C THR A 17 16.59 0.13 23.74
N ILE A 18 16.08 0.14 24.99
CA ILE A 18 14.66 0.36 25.28
C ILE A 18 14.19 1.70 24.73
N ARG A 19 15.01 2.75 24.84
CA ARG A 19 14.67 4.08 24.29
C ARG A 19 14.49 4.06 22.78
N ALA A 20 15.37 3.39 22.03
CA ALA A 20 15.27 3.29 20.58
C ALA A 20 14.00 2.53 20.17
N ILE A 21 13.68 1.45 20.89
CA ILE A 21 12.44 0.69 20.69
C ILE A 21 11.21 1.57 20.95
N LEU A 22 11.15 2.28 22.08
CA LEU A 22 9.99 3.11 22.44
C LEU A 22 9.78 4.25 21.44
N ILE A 23 10.85 4.93 21.03
CA ILE A 23 10.77 5.98 19.99
C ILE A 23 10.28 5.37 18.67
N GLY A 24 10.83 4.22 18.29
CA GLY A 24 10.40 3.45 17.12
C GLY A 24 8.92 3.07 17.17
N LEU A 25 8.42 2.60 18.32
CA LEU A 25 7.00 2.24 18.52
C LEU A 25 6.08 3.45 18.39
N VAL A 26 6.44 4.59 18.99
CA VAL A 26 5.68 5.83 18.84
C VAL A 26 5.63 6.25 17.36
N MET A 27 6.76 6.20 16.66
CA MET A 27 6.81 6.47 15.21
C MET A 27 5.97 5.46 14.42
N THR A 28 5.97 4.18 14.80
CA THR A 28 5.18 3.12 14.15
C THR A 28 3.70 3.44 14.21
N VAL A 29 3.19 3.85 15.37
CA VAL A 29 1.79 4.21 15.55
C VAL A 29 1.42 5.43 14.69
N ILE A 30 2.23 6.49 14.75
CA ILE A 30 1.95 7.74 14.03
C ILE A 30 2.08 7.55 12.51
N LEU A 31 3.20 7.00 12.04
CA LEU A 31 3.47 6.81 10.62
C LEU A 31 2.60 5.70 10.03
N GLY A 32 2.26 4.68 10.81
CA GLY A 32 1.29 3.65 10.42
C GLY A 32 -0.11 4.23 10.24
N ALA A 33 -0.59 5.05 11.19
CA ALA A 33 -1.87 5.73 11.04
C ALA A 33 -1.89 6.70 9.85
N ALA A 34 -0.82 7.48 9.65
CA ALA A 34 -0.68 8.36 8.49
C ALA A 34 -0.70 7.57 7.17
N ASN A 35 0.02 6.46 7.09
CA ASN A 35 0.03 5.61 5.89
C ASN A 35 -1.29 4.87 5.68
N ALA A 36 -2.00 4.48 6.74
CA ALA A 36 -3.34 3.91 6.60
C ALA A 36 -4.31 4.94 6.03
N TYR A 37 -4.27 6.18 6.54
CA TYR A 37 -5.08 7.28 6.04
C TYR A 37 -4.77 7.61 4.57
N LEU A 38 -3.49 7.79 4.24
CA LEU A 38 -3.05 8.07 2.88
C LEU A 38 -3.33 6.90 1.95
N GLY A 39 -3.12 5.67 2.38
CA GLY A 39 -3.46 4.47 1.61
C GLY A 39 -4.94 4.41 1.26
N LEU A 40 -5.82 4.67 2.22
CA LEU A 40 -7.28 4.66 2.00
C LEU A 40 -7.77 5.85 1.18
N ARG A 41 -7.17 7.04 1.35
CA ARG A 41 -7.61 8.28 0.68
C ARG A 41 -6.96 8.49 -0.69
N ALA A 42 -5.66 8.23 -0.79
CA ALA A 42 -4.82 8.42 -1.97
C ALA A 42 -4.69 7.18 -2.85
N GLY A 43 -4.97 5.98 -2.30
CA GLY A 43 -4.75 4.70 -2.97
C GLY A 43 -3.28 4.23 -2.98
N MET A 44 -2.39 4.88 -2.24
CA MET A 44 -0.97 4.51 -2.15
C MET A 44 -0.37 4.83 -0.78
N THR A 45 0.61 4.04 -0.37
CA THR A 45 1.43 4.28 0.84
C THR A 45 2.74 4.97 0.47
N ILE A 46 3.39 5.60 1.45
CA ILE A 46 4.69 6.24 1.29
C ILE A 46 5.69 5.57 2.22
N ALA A 47 6.92 5.38 1.73
CA ALA A 47 8.04 4.90 2.55
C ALA A 47 8.14 5.64 3.89
N ALA A 48 7.73 4.99 4.98
CA ALA A 48 7.84 5.52 6.35
C ALA A 48 9.29 5.57 6.83
N THR A 49 10.17 4.86 6.12
CA THR A 49 11.61 4.84 6.30
C THR A 49 12.24 6.23 6.41
N TYR A 50 11.90 7.18 5.53
CA TYR A 50 12.55 8.50 5.52
C TYR A 50 12.13 9.36 6.71
N PRO A 51 10.82 9.56 6.97
CA PRO A 51 10.39 10.27 8.17
C PRO A 51 10.92 9.61 9.46
N ALA A 52 10.88 8.28 9.54
CA ALA A 52 11.39 7.55 10.70
C ALA A 52 12.91 7.75 10.90
N ALA A 53 13.69 7.78 9.82
CA ALA A 53 15.12 8.04 9.89
C ALA A 53 15.42 9.44 10.45
N VAL A 54 14.75 10.46 9.92
CA VAL A 54 15.02 11.84 10.36
C VAL A 54 14.49 12.10 11.77
N ILE A 55 13.28 11.64 12.11
CA ILE A 55 12.72 11.80 13.46
C ILE A 55 13.56 11.01 14.47
N GLY A 56 13.89 9.75 14.15
CA GLY A 56 14.74 8.91 14.99
C GLY A 56 16.09 9.57 15.27
N MET A 57 16.75 10.10 14.23
CA MET A 57 17.98 10.87 14.36
C MET A 57 17.81 12.11 15.22
N ALA A 58 16.80 12.93 14.95
CA ALA A 58 16.57 14.17 15.69
C ALA A 58 16.33 13.94 17.19
N VAL A 59 15.47 12.99 17.53
CA VAL A 59 15.10 12.70 18.93
C VAL A 59 16.25 12.02 19.66
N LEU A 60 16.83 10.95 19.09
CA LEU A 60 17.91 10.23 19.76
C LEU A 60 19.16 11.08 19.91
N ARG A 61 19.42 12.02 18.99
CA ARG A 61 20.54 12.95 19.14
C ARG A 61 20.41 13.85 20.38
N ILE A 62 19.22 14.36 20.68
CA ILE A 62 18.98 15.12 21.92
C ILE A 62 19.30 14.25 23.15
N MET A 63 19.04 12.94 23.04
CA MET A 63 19.32 11.95 24.07
C MET A 63 20.75 11.36 24.01
N LYS A 64 21.64 11.94 23.18
CA LYS A 64 23.01 11.43 22.95
C LYS A 64 23.01 9.94 22.53
N GLY A 65 22.09 9.58 21.64
CA GLY A 65 21.98 8.25 21.04
C GLY A 65 23.05 7.99 19.99
N SER A 66 23.36 6.71 19.78
CA SER A 66 24.27 6.29 18.71
C SER A 66 23.54 6.21 17.36
N ILE A 67 24.31 6.18 16.26
CA ILE A 67 23.76 5.89 14.93
C ILE A 67 23.09 4.51 14.84
N LEU A 68 23.53 3.54 15.65
CA LEU A 68 22.96 2.20 15.68
C LEU A 68 21.58 2.18 16.36
N GLU A 69 21.41 2.98 17.41
CA GLU A 69 20.11 3.20 18.04
C GLU A 69 19.15 3.91 17.10
N GLU A 70 19.64 4.88 16.32
CA GLU A 70 18.85 5.55 15.29
C GLU A 70 18.37 4.55 14.22
N ASN A 71 19.23 3.64 13.78
CA ASN A 71 18.88 2.59 12.84
C ASN A 71 17.81 1.63 13.39
N ILE A 72 17.89 1.27 14.69
CA ILE A 72 16.85 0.46 15.35
C ILE A 72 15.53 1.22 15.40
N ALA A 73 15.53 2.47 15.89
CA ALA A 73 14.31 3.28 15.96
C ALA A 73 13.66 3.47 14.58
N ARG A 74 14.46 3.75 13.55
CA ARG A 74 14.02 3.84 12.15
C ARG A 74 13.39 2.53 11.68
N THR A 75 14.06 1.40 11.93
CA THR A 75 13.58 0.09 11.49
C THR A 75 12.24 -0.25 12.13
N VAL A 76 12.10 -0.05 13.44
CA VAL A 76 10.82 -0.23 14.13
C VAL A 76 9.78 0.74 13.55
N GLY A 77 10.09 2.03 13.45
CA GLY A 77 9.18 3.05 12.91
C GLY A 77 8.68 2.77 11.50
N SER A 78 9.53 2.23 10.62
CA SER A 78 9.15 1.90 9.24
C SER A 78 8.16 0.74 9.13
N ILE A 79 8.08 -0.15 10.14
CA ILE A 79 7.12 -1.28 10.14
C ILE A 79 5.67 -0.78 10.07
N GLY A 80 5.40 0.43 10.56
CA GLY A 80 4.07 1.04 10.52
C GLY A 80 3.50 1.10 9.10
N GLU A 81 4.33 1.37 8.09
CA GLU A 81 3.94 1.32 6.68
C GLU A 81 3.61 -0.10 6.23
N SER A 82 4.47 -1.08 6.52
CA SER A 82 4.29 -2.46 6.06
C SER A 82 3.01 -3.09 6.62
N VAL A 83 2.70 -2.83 7.89
CA VAL A 83 1.46 -3.29 8.53
C VAL A 83 0.26 -2.53 7.97
N ALA A 84 0.36 -1.20 7.82
CA ALA A 84 -0.72 -0.40 7.23
C ALA A 84 -1.05 -0.85 5.81
N ALA A 85 -0.04 -1.13 4.97
CA ALA A 85 -0.22 -1.62 3.61
C ALA A 85 -1.04 -2.93 3.58
N GLY A 86 -0.84 -3.85 4.52
CA GLY A 86 -1.69 -5.05 4.65
C GLY A 86 -3.11 -4.73 5.12
N ALA A 87 -3.23 -3.82 6.11
CA ALA A 87 -4.51 -3.46 6.72
C ALA A 87 -5.46 -2.74 5.76
N ILE A 88 -4.97 -1.79 4.97
CA ILE A 88 -5.80 -0.95 4.09
C ILE A 88 -6.49 -1.72 2.96
N PHE A 89 -5.98 -2.89 2.58
CA PHE A 89 -6.63 -3.75 1.58
C PHE A 89 -7.55 -4.77 2.26
N THR A 90 -7.09 -5.37 3.36
CA THR A 90 -7.77 -6.49 4.00
C THR A 90 -9.01 -6.04 4.77
N ILE A 91 -8.91 -4.99 5.59
CA ILE A 91 -10.00 -4.55 6.46
C ILE A 91 -11.19 -4.03 5.66
N PRO A 92 -11.03 -3.11 4.68
CA PRO A 92 -12.16 -2.65 3.89
C PRO A 92 -12.83 -3.77 3.09
N ALA A 93 -12.09 -4.79 2.67
CA ALA A 93 -12.68 -5.94 1.97
C ALA A 93 -13.74 -6.66 2.83
N PHE A 94 -13.51 -6.81 4.14
CA PHE A 94 -14.52 -7.38 5.06
C PHE A 94 -15.77 -6.51 5.19
N LEU A 95 -15.63 -5.17 5.16
CA LEU A 95 -16.78 -4.27 5.19
C LEU A 95 -17.55 -4.29 3.87
N ILE A 96 -16.83 -4.22 2.75
CA ILE A 96 -17.42 -4.15 1.41
C ILE A 96 -18.14 -5.45 1.06
N SER A 97 -17.61 -6.61 1.47
CA SER A 97 -18.26 -7.90 1.25
C SER A 97 -19.49 -8.13 2.14
N GLY A 98 -19.69 -7.30 3.17
CA GLY A 98 -20.73 -7.51 4.19
C GLY A 98 -20.35 -8.55 5.25
N ALA A 99 -19.12 -9.08 5.24
CA ALA A 99 -18.64 -10.01 6.26
C ALA A 99 -18.56 -9.34 7.64
N TRP A 100 -18.28 -8.04 7.68
CA TRP A 100 -18.36 -7.22 8.89
C TRP A 100 -19.47 -6.18 8.78
N LEU A 101 -20.54 -6.40 9.54
CA LEU A 101 -21.69 -5.49 9.60
C LEU A 101 -21.40 -4.22 10.41
N LYS A 102 -20.50 -4.30 11.41
CA LYS A 102 -20.13 -3.18 12.27
C LYS A 102 -18.62 -3.17 12.51
N PHE A 103 -17.95 -2.09 12.12
CA PHE A 103 -16.50 -1.94 12.31
C PHE A 103 -16.13 -1.14 13.58
N ASN A 104 -17.02 -0.28 14.07
CA ASN A 104 -16.80 0.49 15.30
C ASN A 104 -17.14 -0.33 16.56
N THR A 105 -16.56 -1.53 16.69
CA THR A 105 -16.78 -2.43 17.83
C THR A 105 -15.45 -2.95 18.36
N VAL A 106 -15.41 -3.28 19.65
CA VAL A 106 -14.23 -3.92 20.28
C VAL A 106 -13.93 -5.25 19.60
N GLU A 107 -14.96 -5.98 19.17
CA GLU A 107 -14.80 -7.23 18.43
C GLU A 107 -14.07 -7.02 17.10
N ALA A 108 -14.48 -6.05 16.29
CA ALA A 108 -13.82 -5.73 15.02
C ALA A 108 -12.37 -5.26 15.24
N TYR A 109 -12.12 -4.49 16.30
CA TYR A 109 -10.78 -4.08 16.70
C TYR A 109 -9.88 -5.28 17.03
N LEU A 110 -10.38 -6.22 17.85
CA LEU A 110 -9.63 -7.42 18.25
C LEU A 110 -9.40 -8.35 17.06
N LYS A 111 -10.41 -8.55 16.20
CA LYS A 111 -10.29 -9.34 14.97
C LYS A 111 -9.28 -8.75 13.99
N SER A 112 -9.31 -7.43 13.80
CA SER A 112 -8.33 -6.72 12.97
C SER A 112 -6.92 -6.85 13.54
N SER A 113 -6.78 -6.65 14.85
CA SER A 113 -5.50 -6.74 15.55
C SER A 113 -4.91 -8.16 15.47
N ALA A 114 -5.75 -9.18 15.64
CA ALA A 114 -5.32 -10.58 15.54
C ALA A 114 -4.86 -10.95 14.12
N LEU A 115 -5.59 -10.52 13.08
CA LEU A 115 -5.19 -10.71 11.68
C LEU A 115 -3.84 -10.06 11.39
N MET A 116 -3.68 -8.79 11.79
CA MET A 116 -2.44 -8.04 11.55
C MET A 116 -1.27 -8.62 12.36
N PHE A 117 -1.52 -9.06 13.60
CA PHE A 117 -0.52 -9.68 14.45
C PHE A 117 0.00 -10.99 13.87
N VAL A 118 -0.91 -11.92 13.53
CA VAL A 118 -0.51 -13.23 12.99
C VAL A 118 0.17 -13.09 11.64
N GLY A 119 -0.38 -12.27 10.72
CA GLY A 119 0.23 -12.03 9.42
C GLY A 119 1.60 -11.34 9.52
N GLY A 120 1.71 -10.33 10.37
CA GLY A 120 2.97 -9.62 10.62
C GLY A 120 4.04 -10.51 11.26
N LEU A 121 3.66 -11.30 12.27
CA LEU A 121 4.57 -12.23 12.92
C LEU A 121 5.08 -13.30 11.95
N LEU A 122 4.19 -13.86 11.13
CA LEU A 122 4.56 -14.83 10.10
C LEU A 122 5.57 -14.23 9.11
N GLY A 123 5.31 -13.00 8.65
CA GLY A 123 6.21 -12.28 7.75
C GLY A 123 7.60 -12.06 8.35
N ILE A 124 7.68 -11.64 9.62
CA ILE A 124 8.95 -11.47 10.34
C ILE A 124 9.72 -12.80 10.39
N LEU A 125 9.04 -13.90 10.72
CA LEU A 125 9.66 -15.23 10.79
C LEU A 125 10.16 -15.70 9.41
N PHE A 126 9.40 -15.48 8.32
CA PHE A 126 9.88 -15.81 6.98
C PHE A 126 11.12 -15.01 6.56
N VAL A 127 11.16 -13.72 6.91
CA VAL A 127 12.32 -12.87 6.58
C VAL A 127 13.59 -13.37 7.24
N THR A 128 13.54 -14.01 8.42
CA THR A 128 14.75 -14.54 9.07
C THR A 128 15.50 -15.57 8.21
N PHE A 129 14.79 -16.41 7.45
CA PHE A 129 15.42 -17.38 6.53
C PHE A 129 16.05 -16.72 5.31
N LEU A 130 15.52 -15.56 4.91
CA LEU A 130 15.90 -14.87 3.67
C LEU A 130 16.93 -13.76 3.92
N ARG A 131 16.98 -13.22 5.15
CA ARG A 131 17.78 -12.04 5.54
C ARG A 131 19.22 -12.18 5.08
N ARG A 132 19.91 -13.23 5.54
CA ARG A 132 21.35 -13.39 5.30
C ARG A 132 21.64 -13.36 3.81
N VAL A 133 20.90 -14.16 3.04
CA VAL A 133 21.15 -14.28 1.60
C VAL A 133 20.80 -13.02 0.82
N MET A 134 19.75 -12.30 1.21
CA MET A 134 19.39 -11.03 0.59
C MET A 134 20.38 -9.91 0.95
N VAL A 135 20.76 -9.78 2.22
CA VAL A 135 21.64 -8.68 2.68
C VAL A 135 23.07 -8.84 2.15
N THR A 136 23.53 -10.08 1.95
CA THR A 136 24.86 -10.35 1.38
C THR A 136 24.89 -10.34 -0.15
N ASP A 137 23.75 -10.18 -0.82
CA ASP A 137 23.69 -10.18 -2.28
C ASP A 137 24.14 -8.83 -2.86
N PRO A 138 25.24 -8.77 -3.63
CA PRO A 138 25.71 -7.52 -4.23
C PRO A 138 24.76 -6.95 -5.31
N ASP A 139 23.87 -7.75 -5.88
CA ASP A 139 22.90 -7.29 -6.88
C ASP A 139 21.73 -6.52 -6.24
N LEU A 140 21.57 -6.61 -4.91
CA LEU A 140 20.52 -5.92 -4.16
C LEU A 140 21.08 -4.64 -3.53
N ILE A 141 20.79 -3.50 -4.18
CA ILE A 141 21.31 -2.17 -3.82
C ILE A 141 20.60 -1.52 -2.62
N PHE A 142 19.38 -1.94 -2.28
CA PHE A 142 18.53 -1.41 -1.20
C PHE A 142 18.46 0.13 -1.17
N PRO A 143 17.95 0.79 -2.22
CA PRO A 143 18.16 2.22 -2.44
C PRO A 143 17.62 3.10 -1.30
N GLU A 144 16.44 2.76 -0.77
CA GLU A 144 15.81 3.51 0.32
C GLU A 144 16.51 3.30 1.67
N SER A 145 17.09 2.12 1.90
CA SER A 145 17.87 1.85 3.11
C SER A 145 19.24 2.50 3.06
N VAL A 146 19.87 2.55 1.88
CA VAL A 146 21.09 3.33 1.65
C VAL A 146 20.82 4.81 1.90
N ALA A 147 19.73 5.37 1.35
CA ALA A 147 19.36 6.76 1.56
C ALA A 147 19.07 7.08 3.04
N ALA A 148 18.37 6.19 3.76
CA ALA A 148 18.17 6.34 5.21
C ALA A 148 19.50 6.29 5.99
N ALA A 149 20.43 5.42 5.60
CA ALA A 149 21.76 5.38 6.20
C ALA A 149 22.53 6.68 5.97
N GLU A 150 22.45 7.26 4.77
CA GLU A 150 23.07 8.56 4.48
C GLU A 150 22.44 9.71 5.30
N ILE A 151 21.12 9.68 5.55
CA ILE A 151 20.46 10.63 6.47
C ILE A 151 21.07 10.53 7.88
N HIS A 152 21.24 9.32 8.41
CA HIS A 152 21.84 9.12 9.72
C HIS A 152 23.30 9.58 9.77
N LYS A 153 24.12 9.22 8.77
CA LYS A 153 25.53 9.65 8.66
C LYS A 153 25.67 11.17 8.52
N ALA A 154 24.84 11.80 7.69
CA ALA A 154 24.82 13.25 7.53
C ALA A 154 24.35 13.93 8.81
N GLY A 155 23.36 13.35 9.50
CA GLY A 155 22.92 13.76 10.83
C GLY A 155 24.09 13.84 11.81
N GLN A 156 24.96 12.83 11.87
CA GLN A 156 26.12 12.86 12.76
C GLN A 156 27.09 14.03 12.47
N LYS A 157 27.16 14.52 11.22
CA LYS A 157 28.06 15.61 10.79
C LYS A 157 27.51 17.04 10.99
N GLY A 158 26.23 17.23 11.33
CA GLY A 158 25.66 18.56 11.61
C GLY A 158 24.13 18.60 11.75
N SER A 159 23.58 19.62 12.44
CA SER A 159 22.15 19.67 12.85
C SER A 159 21.19 20.34 11.85
N GLN A 160 21.67 20.87 10.72
CA GLN A 160 20.83 21.66 9.81
C GLN A 160 19.70 20.84 9.17
N GLY A 161 19.95 19.55 8.85
CA GLY A 161 18.94 18.69 8.21
C GLY A 161 17.67 18.49 9.04
N ALA A 162 17.81 18.32 10.36
CA ALA A 162 16.66 18.17 11.27
C ALA A 162 15.82 19.45 11.32
N LYS A 163 16.48 20.63 11.35
CA LYS A 163 15.80 21.93 11.37
C LYS A 163 14.92 22.12 10.13
N HIS A 164 15.42 21.79 8.95
CA HIS A 164 14.65 21.89 7.71
C HIS A 164 13.44 20.94 7.70
N LEU A 165 13.58 19.71 8.21
CA LEU A 165 12.43 18.80 8.29
C LEU A 165 11.35 19.34 9.21
N PHE A 166 11.68 19.75 10.44
CA PHE A 166 10.67 20.27 11.37
C PHE A 166 10.01 21.55 10.85
N GLN A 167 10.76 22.41 10.16
CA GLN A 167 10.20 23.58 9.47
C GLN A 167 9.21 23.16 8.37
N ALA A 168 9.58 22.21 7.53
CA ALA A 168 8.70 21.70 6.47
C ALA A 168 7.44 21.03 7.02
N MET A 169 7.57 20.24 8.10
CA MET A 169 6.43 19.63 8.80
C MET A 169 5.51 20.70 9.39
N GLY A 170 6.06 21.71 10.06
CA GLY A 170 5.29 22.82 10.62
C GLY A 170 4.55 23.62 9.56
N LEU A 171 5.21 23.95 8.44
CA LEU A 171 4.58 24.62 7.30
C LEU A 171 3.47 23.76 6.67
N GLY A 172 3.72 22.47 6.46
CA GLY A 172 2.72 21.54 5.93
C GLY A 172 1.49 21.43 6.84
N ALA A 173 1.70 21.32 8.15
CA ALA A 173 0.63 21.30 9.15
C ALA A 173 -0.14 22.62 9.19
N PHE A 174 0.55 23.76 9.09
CA PHE A 174 -0.06 25.08 9.04
C PHE A 174 -0.96 25.24 7.82
N PHE A 175 -0.47 24.95 6.60
CA PHE A 175 -1.29 25.04 5.39
C PHE A 175 -2.46 24.05 5.40
N TYR A 176 -2.27 22.86 5.95
CA TYR A 176 -3.37 21.91 6.14
C TYR A 176 -4.43 22.47 7.09
N ALA A 177 -4.03 23.02 8.24
CA ALA A 177 -4.92 23.61 9.23
C ALA A 177 -5.72 24.78 8.64
N LEU A 178 -5.06 25.67 7.88
CA LEU A 178 -5.71 26.77 7.14
C LEU A 178 -6.78 26.27 6.15
N GLY A 179 -6.52 25.15 5.47
CA GLY A 179 -7.51 24.53 4.58
C GLY A 179 -8.68 23.90 5.34
N VAL A 180 -8.42 23.28 6.50
CA VAL A 180 -9.47 22.68 7.36
C VAL A 180 -10.43 23.74 7.90
N ILE A 181 -9.90 24.88 8.36
CA ILE A 181 -10.71 26.01 8.84
C ILE A 181 -11.32 26.86 7.70
N GLN A 182 -11.22 26.39 6.44
CA GLN A 182 -11.81 27.02 5.25
C GLN A 182 -11.35 28.47 5.01
N LEU A 183 -10.13 28.81 5.44
CA LEU A 183 -9.55 30.15 5.21
C LEU A 183 -9.18 30.35 3.72
N PHE A 184 -9.02 29.27 2.97
CA PHE A 184 -8.96 29.27 1.51
C PHE A 184 -9.67 28.02 0.95
N ALA A 185 -10.19 28.13 -0.27
CA ALA A 185 -10.76 26.98 -0.97
C ALA A 185 -9.62 26.04 -1.43
N ALA A 186 -9.49 24.89 -0.77
CA ALA A 186 -8.44 23.91 -1.08
C ALA A 186 -8.57 23.31 -2.49
N SER A 187 -9.77 23.30 -3.06
CA SER A 187 -10.03 23.00 -4.45
C SER A 187 -11.21 23.83 -4.96
N LYS A 188 -11.20 24.16 -6.24
CA LYS A 188 -12.31 24.84 -6.90
C LYS A 188 -12.77 24.02 -8.08
N ASP A 189 -14.03 23.64 -8.09
CA ASP A 189 -14.63 22.96 -9.23
C ASP A 189 -15.03 23.99 -10.28
N PHE A 190 -14.53 23.80 -11.50
CA PHE A 190 -14.89 24.60 -12.65
C PHE A 190 -15.89 23.80 -13.47
N ILE A 191 -17.14 24.26 -13.48
CA ILE A 191 -18.15 23.70 -14.38
C ILE A 191 -17.96 24.34 -15.74
N ILE A 192 -17.28 23.64 -16.65
CA ILE A 192 -17.16 24.06 -18.04
C ILE A 192 -18.43 23.58 -18.76
N LYS A 193 -19.32 24.53 -19.08
CA LYS A 193 -20.51 24.26 -19.89
C LYS A 193 -20.13 24.32 -21.36
N VAL A 194 -20.03 23.15 -22.01
CA VAL A 194 -19.83 23.01 -23.45
C VAL A 194 -21.20 22.95 -24.14
N GLY A 195 -21.72 24.13 -24.51
CA GLY A 195 -23.05 24.27 -25.10
C GLY A 195 -24.18 24.22 -24.07
N ARG A 196 -25.29 24.90 -24.35
CA ARG A 196 -26.54 24.74 -23.60
C ARG A 196 -27.41 23.70 -24.31
N ILE A 197 -28.16 22.92 -23.56
CA ILE A 197 -29.25 22.11 -24.11
C ILE A 197 -30.17 23.06 -24.91
N GLY A 198 -30.31 22.80 -26.21
CA GLY A 198 -31.05 23.66 -27.15
C GLY A 198 -30.25 24.70 -27.94
N THR A 199 -28.98 24.99 -27.59
CA THR A 199 -28.09 25.85 -28.39
C THR A 199 -26.68 25.26 -28.42
N SER A 200 -26.47 24.25 -29.27
CA SER A 200 -25.14 23.72 -29.56
C SER A 200 -24.58 24.39 -30.82
N PHE A 201 -23.31 24.78 -30.76
CA PHE A 201 -22.55 25.23 -31.93
C PHE A 201 -22.01 24.04 -32.75
N VAL A 202 -22.17 22.81 -32.26
CA VAL A 202 -21.72 21.59 -32.93
C VAL A 202 -22.80 21.16 -33.93
N ARG A 203 -22.51 21.41 -35.20
CA ARG A 203 -23.35 21.01 -36.34
C ARG A 203 -22.95 19.62 -36.82
N LEU A 204 -23.93 18.75 -37.07
CA LEU A 204 -23.73 17.47 -37.76
C LEU A 204 -23.74 17.70 -39.27
N GLY A 205 -22.76 18.45 -39.77
CA GLY A 205 -22.59 18.75 -41.20
C GLY A 205 -21.87 20.06 -41.46
N ALA A 206 -21.35 20.19 -42.69
CA ALA A 206 -20.63 21.39 -43.15
C ALA A 206 -21.56 22.56 -43.54
N ALA A 207 -22.86 22.28 -43.72
CA ALA A 207 -23.85 23.26 -44.15
C ALA A 207 -24.29 24.17 -42.97
N LYS A 208 -24.68 25.42 -43.27
CA LYS A 208 -25.06 26.41 -42.24
C LYS A 208 -26.33 26.05 -41.47
N ASP A 209 -27.16 25.22 -42.08
CA ASP A 209 -28.47 24.69 -41.67
C ASP A 209 -28.40 23.23 -41.19
N ALA A 210 -27.20 22.64 -41.12
CA ALA A 210 -27.04 21.28 -40.65
C ALA A 210 -27.57 21.11 -39.20
N PRO A 211 -28.25 19.98 -38.91
CA PRO A 211 -28.85 19.75 -37.61
C PRO A 211 -27.80 19.91 -36.50
N THR A 212 -28.09 20.78 -35.55
CA THR A 212 -27.24 20.98 -34.37
C THR A 212 -27.54 19.89 -33.36
N ILE A 213 -26.49 19.40 -32.69
CA ILE A 213 -26.66 18.41 -31.63
C ILE A 213 -27.44 19.09 -30.50
N GLY A 214 -28.67 18.66 -30.19
CA GLY A 214 -29.50 19.24 -29.12
C GLY A 214 -28.92 19.05 -27.70
N THR A 215 -27.86 18.27 -27.59
CA THR A 215 -27.18 17.90 -26.35
C THR A 215 -26.07 18.92 -26.03
N GLY A 216 -26.29 19.76 -25.01
CA GLY A 216 -25.19 20.44 -24.33
C GLY A 216 -24.46 19.47 -23.42
N GLY A 217 -23.15 19.59 -23.30
CA GLY A 217 -22.33 18.84 -22.35
C GLY A 217 -21.83 19.76 -21.24
N THR A 218 -21.86 19.32 -19.99
CA THR A 218 -21.11 19.99 -18.93
C THR A 218 -20.01 19.05 -18.48
N VAL A 219 -18.78 19.55 -18.41
CA VAL A 219 -17.67 18.84 -17.79
C VAL A 219 -17.31 19.63 -16.54
N ALA A 220 -17.60 19.05 -15.38
CA ALA A 220 -17.03 19.54 -14.14
C ALA A 220 -15.55 19.14 -14.12
N VAL A 221 -14.68 20.13 -14.25
CA VAL A 221 -13.23 19.97 -14.10
C VAL A 221 -12.87 20.50 -12.72
N SER A 222 -12.55 19.60 -11.81
CA SER A 222 -11.94 20.00 -10.54
C SER A 222 -10.59 20.63 -10.81
N GLY A 223 -10.39 21.86 -10.34
CA GLY A 223 -9.09 22.52 -10.38
C GLY A 223 -8.06 21.77 -9.51
N PRO A 224 -6.75 22.03 -9.71
CA PRO A 224 -5.71 21.41 -8.91
C PRO A 224 -5.93 21.75 -7.43
N GLY A 225 -6.18 20.71 -6.63
CA GLY A 225 -6.38 20.86 -5.20
C GLY A 225 -5.05 21.05 -4.46
N ILE A 226 -5.01 22.00 -3.53
CA ILE A 226 -3.86 22.25 -2.66
C ILE A 226 -3.95 21.28 -1.48
N TYR A 227 -3.43 20.08 -1.70
CA TYR A 227 -3.31 19.06 -0.67
C TYR A 227 -1.82 18.80 -0.40
N PRO A 228 -1.25 19.33 0.71
CA PRO A 228 0.17 19.16 1.03
C PRO A 228 0.62 17.70 1.01
N ALA A 229 -0.24 16.79 1.46
CA ALA A 229 0.02 15.35 1.39
C ALA A 229 0.17 14.85 -0.06
N TYR A 230 -0.71 15.21 -1.00
CA TYR A 230 -0.61 14.76 -2.39
C TYR A 230 0.54 15.41 -3.14
N ILE A 231 0.86 16.67 -2.82
CA ILE A 231 2.06 17.34 -3.36
C ILE A 231 3.32 16.60 -2.86
N GLY A 232 3.38 16.26 -1.58
CA GLY A 232 4.47 15.47 -0.99
C GLY A 232 4.60 14.09 -1.63
N VAL A 233 3.49 13.35 -1.75
CA VAL A 233 3.45 12.06 -2.47
C VAL A 233 4.00 12.21 -3.89
N GLY A 234 3.50 13.18 -4.65
CA GLY A 234 3.90 13.44 -6.04
C GLY A 234 5.39 13.78 -6.17
N TYR A 235 5.93 14.54 -5.22
CA TYR A 235 7.35 14.86 -5.16
C TYR A 235 8.22 13.62 -4.89
N ILE A 236 7.77 12.72 -4.01
CA ILE A 236 8.50 11.49 -3.64
C ILE A 236 8.50 10.48 -4.79
N ILE A 237 7.34 10.21 -5.40
CA ILE A 237 7.23 9.23 -6.50
C ILE A 237 7.77 9.78 -7.84
N GLY A 238 7.92 11.10 -7.93
CA GLY A 238 8.44 11.79 -9.10
C GLY A 238 7.45 11.88 -10.28
N PRO A 239 7.81 12.65 -11.32
CA PRO A 239 6.90 13.01 -12.41
C PRO A 239 6.46 11.81 -13.25
N ARG A 240 7.29 10.76 -13.35
CA ARG A 240 6.98 9.57 -14.17
C ARG A 240 5.84 8.73 -13.58
N LEU A 241 5.86 8.48 -12.27
CA LEU A 241 4.79 7.72 -11.62
C LEU A 241 3.55 8.60 -11.40
N ALA A 242 3.76 9.87 -11.06
CA ALA A 242 2.68 10.84 -10.96
C ALA A 242 1.92 11.00 -12.29
N SER A 243 2.61 11.02 -13.44
CA SER A 243 1.96 11.12 -14.76
C SER A 243 1.15 9.89 -15.13
N LEU A 244 1.57 8.68 -14.72
CA LEU A 244 0.79 7.46 -14.89
C LEU A 244 -0.51 7.50 -14.07
N ASN A 245 -0.44 7.96 -12.81
CA ASN A 245 -1.64 8.13 -11.98
C ASN A 245 -2.57 9.21 -12.58
N PHE A 246 -1.99 10.32 -13.04
CA PHE A 246 -2.72 11.38 -13.72
C PHE A 246 -3.40 10.88 -15.01
N ALA A 247 -2.71 10.07 -15.82
CA ALA A 247 -3.26 9.47 -17.03
C ALA A 247 -4.47 8.58 -16.72
N GLY A 248 -4.45 7.83 -15.60
CA GLY A 248 -5.62 7.09 -15.13
C GLY A 248 -6.82 7.99 -14.84
N GLY A 249 -6.60 9.13 -14.20
CA GLY A 249 -7.63 10.16 -13.97
C GLY A 249 -8.18 10.75 -15.27
N VAL A 250 -7.30 11.07 -16.22
CA VAL A 250 -7.67 11.57 -17.56
C VAL A 250 -8.46 10.53 -18.34
N LEU A 251 -8.08 9.25 -18.29
CA LEU A 251 -8.83 8.18 -18.94
C LEU A 251 -10.20 7.99 -18.28
N ALA A 252 -10.28 8.00 -16.96
CA ALA A 252 -11.55 7.81 -16.24
C ALA A 252 -12.52 8.98 -16.49
N TRP A 253 -12.09 10.21 -16.26
CA TRP A 253 -12.96 11.39 -16.28
C TRP A 253 -12.98 12.11 -17.63
N GLY A 254 -11.87 12.09 -18.38
CA GLY A 254 -11.75 12.74 -19.68
C GLY A 254 -12.18 11.87 -20.86
N LEU A 255 -12.12 10.54 -20.75
CA LEU A 255 -12.51 9.63 -21.83
C LEU A 255 -13.72 8.76 -21.47
N PHE A 256 -13.61 7.89 -20.46
CA PHE A 256 -14.63 6.89 -20.16
C PHE A 256 -15.95 7.51 -19.67
N ALA A 257 -15.91 8.48 -18.75
CA ALA A 257 -17.12 9.14 -18.26
C ALA A 257 -17.95 9.78 -19.38
N PRO A 258 -17.40 10.69 -20.23
CA PRO A 258 -18.19 11.28 -21.31
C PRO A 258 -18.61 10.25 -22.36
N LEU A 259 -17.74 9.29 -22.70
CA LEU A 259 -18.05 8.24 -23.68
C LEU A 259 -19.25 7.38 -23.22
N LEU A 260 -19.20 6.89 -21.98
CA LEU A 260 -20.26 6.04 -21.42
C LEU A 260 -21.55 6.83 -21.20
N MET A 261 -21.47 8.09 -20.76
CA MET A 261 -22.63 8.97 -20.64
C MET A 261 -23.29 9.25 -21.98
N TYR A 262 -22.49 9.43 -23.04
CA TYR A 262 -23.00 9.68 -24.38
C TYR A 262 -23.71 8.45 -24.97
N PHE A 263 -23.08 7.27 -24.92
CA PHE A 263 -23.62 6.08 -25.56
C PHE A 263 -24.63 5.31 -24.71
N LEU A 264 -24.46 5.27 -23.39
CA LEU A 264 -25.25 4.44 -22.49
C LEU A 264 -26.16 5.24 -21.57
N GLY A 265 -25.99 6.57 -21.46
CA GLY A 265 -26.77 7.44 -20.56
C GLY A 265 -28.28 7.13 -20.57
N PRO A 266 -28.97 7.16 -21.73
CA PRO A 266 -30.40 6.87 -21.83
C PRO A 266 -30.84 5.54 -21.21
N GLN A 267 -30.04 4.49 -21.38
CA GLN A 267 -30.32 3.16 -20.83
C GLN A 267 -29.98 3.09 -19.33
N LEU A 268 -29.01 3.90 -18.89
CA LEU A 268 -28.56 3.96 -17.50
C LEU A 268 -29.49 4.79 -16.62
N ALA A 269 -30.23 5.76 -17.17
CA ALA A 269 -31.24 6.51 -16.42
C ALA A 269 -32.26 5.57 -15.77
N GLU A 270 -32.82 4.63 -16.55
CA GLU A 270 -33.77 3.64 -16.02
C GLU A 270 -33.11 2.69 -15.01
N ARG A 271 -31.85 2.31 -15.22
CA ARG A 271 -31.13 1.43 -14.29
C ARG A 271 -30.83 2.09 -12.94
N PHE A 272 -30.49 3.37 -12.93
CA PHE A 272 -30.10 4.08 -11.70
C PHE A 272 -31.28 4.72 -10.97
N TYR A 273 -32.30 5.18 -11.70
CA TYR A 273 -33.43 5.93 -11.13
C TYR A 273 -34.78 5.20 -11.21
N GLY A 274 -34.84 4.04 -11.88
CA GLY A 274 -36.01 3.17 -11.94
C GLY A 274 -36.77 3.23 -13.28
N PRO A 275 -37.77 2.35 -13.45
CA PRO A 275 -38.51 2.22 -14.71
C PRO A 275 -39.20 3.53 -15.12
N GLY A 276 -39.04 3.93 -16.39
CA GLY A 276 -39.63 5.16 -16.93
C GLY A 276 -38.86 6.45 -16.61
N ALA A 277 -37.71 6.35 -15.92
CA ALA A 277 -36.84 7.50 -15.71
C ALA A 277 -36.19 7.95 -17.02
N VAL A 278 -36.41 9.22 -17.38
CA VAL A 278 -35.86 9.81 -18.60
C VAL A 278 -34.63 10.63 -18.25
N MET A 279 -33.59 10.56 -19.09
CA MET A 279 -32.35 11.33 -18.95
C MET A 279 -32.55 12.83 -18.72
N ALA A 280 -33.61 13.41 -19.27
CA ALA A 280 -33.92 14.82 -19.12
C ALA A 280 -34.27 15.21 -17.67
N ALA A 281 -34.75 14.25 -16.86
CA ALA A 281 -35.10 14.43 -15.45
C ALA A 281 -33.99 13.95 -14.49
N ALA A 282 -32.96 13.27 -15.00
CA ALA A 282 -31.86 12.77 -14.19
C ALA A 282 -30.88 13.90 -13.86
N ASP A 283 -30.45 13.98 -12.60
CA ASP A 283 -29.38 14.90 -12.22
C ASP A 283 -28.06 14.43 -12.85
N TRP A 284 -27.54 15.24 -13.76
CA TRP A 284 -26.38 14.88 -14.59
C TRP A 284 -25.11 14.62 -13.77
N PRO A 285 -24.72 15.47 -12.80
CA PRO A 285 -23.59 15.22 -11.90
C PRO A 285 -23.69 13.90 -11.14
N ASP A 286 -24.86 13.59 -10.56
CA ASP A 286 -25.09 12.34 -9.85
C ASP A 286 -25.00 11.13 -10.78
N MET A 287 -25.55 11.24 -11.98
CA MET A 287 -25.50 10.17 -12.98
C MET A 287 -24.08 9.88 -13.47
N VAL A 288 -23.28 10.92 -13.77
CA VAL A 288 -21.85 10.76 -14.13
C VAL A 288 -21.11 10.10 -12.97
N THR A 289 -21.41 10.50 -11.72
CA THR A 289 -20.81 9.91 -10.53
C THR A 289 -21.20 8.43 -10.36
N ASN A 290 -22.44 8.06 -10.67
CA ASN A 290 -22.90 6.67 -10.69
C ASN A 290 -22.23 5.84 -11.79
N VAL A 291 -22.07 6.40 -13.01
CA VAL A 291 -21.30 5.76 -14.09
C VAL A 291 -19.86 5.53 -13.65
N TRP A 292 -19.22 6.54 -13.06
CA TRP A 292 -17.87 6.39 -12.54
C TRP A 292 -17.80 5.30 -11.46
N LYS A 293 -18.72 5.32 -10.49
CA LYS A 293 -18.72 4.42 -9.35
C LYS A 293 -19.01 2.96 -9.71
N PHE A 294 -19.99 2.72 -10.59
CA PHE A 294 -20.53 1.38 -10.85
C PHE A 294 -20.08 0.77 -12.18
N ILE A 295 -19.46 1.55 -13.07
CA ILE A 295 -18.98 1.04 -14.37
C ILE A 295 -17.47 1.28 -14.52
N ILE A 296 -17.01 2.53 -14.39
CA ILE A 296 -15.59 2.86 -14.62
C ILE A 296 -14.70 2.23 -13.55
N ARG A 297 -15.08 2.28 -12.27
CA ARG A 297 -14.31 1.64 -11.19
C ARG A 297 -14.17 0.12 -11.40
N PRO A 298 -15.24 -0.65 -11.69
CA PRO A 298 -15.08 -2.06 -12.08
C PRO A 298 -14.17 -2.31 -13.29
N ILE A 299 -14.22 -1.47 -14.33
CA ILE A 299 -13.28 -1.56 -15.47
C ILE A 299 -11.84 -1.37 -14.98
N ALA A 300 -11.59 -0.38 -14.11
CA ALA A 300 -10.28 -0.15 -13.52
C ALA A 300 -9.80 -1.32 -12.64
N VAL A 301 -10.71 -1.96 -11.88
CA VAL A 301 -10.42 -3.19 -11.12
C VAL A 301 -10.05 -4.33 -12.07
N GLY A 302 -10.75 -4.49 -13.20
CA GLY A 302 -10.40 -5.44 -14.26
C GLY A 302 -9.01 -5.17 -14.84
N GLY A 303 -8.69 -3.90 -15.11
CA GLY A 303 -7.35 -3.48 -15.54
C GLY A 303 -6.27 -3.80 -14.51
N MET A 304 -6.56 -3.62 -13.21
CA MET A 304 -5.66 -3.99 -12.12
C MET A 304 -5.43 -5.51 -12.07
N LEU A 305 -6.47 -6.33 -12.24
CA LEU A 305 -6.37 -7.79 -12.29
C LEU A 305 -5.50 -8.26 -13.46
N VAL A 306 -5.75 -7.73 -14.66
CA VAL A 306 -4.95 -8.04 -15.86
C VAL A 306 -3.50 -7.57 -15.68
N GLY A 307 -3.31 -6.36 -15.13
CA GLY A 307 -2.00 -5.81 -14.83
C GLY A 307 -1.22 -6.65 -13.81
N ALA A 308 -1.89 -7.13 -12.74
CA ALA A 308 -1.31 -8.02 -11.74
C ALA A 308 -0.90 -9.36 -12.37
N GLY A 309 -1.78 -9.98 -13.16
CA GLY A 309 -1.50 -11.22 -13.87
C GLY A 309 -0.34 -11.08 -14.87
N TYR A 310 -0.32 -9.99 -15.64
CA TYR A 310 0.78 -9.69 -16.56
C TYR A 310 2.10 -9.42 -15.83
N THR A 311 2.04 -8.73 -14.69
CA THR A 311 3.21 -8.47 -13.83
C THR A 311 3.78 -9.79 -13.30
N LEU A 312 2.94 -10.67 -12.74
CA LEU A 312 3.36 -12.01 -12.33
C LEU A 312 3.97 -12.79 -13.49
N TYR A 313 3.33 -12.77 -14.66
CA TYR A 313 3.83 -13.47 -15.84
C TYR A 313 5.20 -12.93 -16.26
N ARG A 314 5.40 -11.61 -16.34
CA ARG A 314 6.72 -11.03 -16.63
C ARG A 314 7.76 -11.40 -15.59
N MET A 315 7.36 -11.45 -14.33
CA MET A 315 8.25 -11.72 -13.21
C MET A 315 8.50 -13.21 -12.98
N ARG A 316 7.79 -14.12 -13.65
CA ARG A 316 7.84 -15.58 -13.42
C ARG A 316 9.25 -16.17 -13.29
N LYS A 317 10.22 -15.66 -14.07
CA LYS A 317 11.62 -16.11 -14.00
C LYS A 317 12.29 -15.65 -12.70
N ASN A 318 12.07 -14.39 -12.30
CA ASN A 318 12.56 -13.82 -11.06
C ASN A 318 11.87 -14.45 -9.84
N LEU A 319 10.56 -14.72 -9.94
CA LEU A 319 9.81 -15.48 -8.94
C LEU A 319 10.41 -16.88 -8.79
N ALA A 320 10.54 -17.64 -9.89
CA ALA A 320 11.10 -18.99 -9.86
C ALA A 320 12.55 -19.02 -9.35
N ALA A 321 13.37 -18.04 -9.72
CA ALA A 321 14.73 -17.89 -9.20
C ALA A 321 14.73 -17.60 -7.69
N GLY A 322 13.89 -16.67 -7.23
CA GLY A 322 13.73 -16.34 -5.81
C GLY A 322 13.26 -17.53 -4.98
N ILE A 323 12.32 -18.32 -5.51
CA ILE A 323 11.82 -19.57 -4.92
C ILE A 323 12.92 -20.65 -4.87
N LYS A 324 13.62 -20.88 -5.99
CA LYS A 324 14.72 -21.86 -6.05
C LYS A 324 15.84 -21.49 -5.07
N ARG A 325 16.13 -20.20 -4.96
CA ARG A 325 17.12 -19.64 -4.06
C ARG A 325 16.68 -19.78 -2.61
N SER A 326 15.46 -19.41 -2.25
CA SER A 326 14.94 -19.54 -0.89
C SER A 326 14.96 -20.98 -0.37
N LEU A 327 14.64 -21.97 -1.21
CA LEU A 327 14.78 -23.39 -0.85
C LEU A 327 16.24 -23.81 -0.63
N GLY A 328 17.16 -23.29 -1.43
CA GLY A 328 18.60 -23.50 -1.25
C GLY A 328 19.14 -22.85 0.04
N ASP A 329 18.62 -21.68 0.39
CA ASP A 329 19.04 -20.89 1.53
C ASP A 329 18.59 -21.52 2.85
N VAL A 330 17.37 -22.06 2.92
CA VAL A 330 16.89 -22.85 4.06
C VAL A 330 17.80 -24.06 4.32
N LYS A 331 18.23 -24.74 3.25
CA LYS A 331 19.14 -25.89 3.36
C LYS A 331 20.54 -25.49 3.86
N LYS A 332 21.03 -24.32 3.47
CA LYS A 332 22.32 -23.78 3.96
C LYS A 332 22.24 -23.29 5.41
N ALA A 333 21.13 -22.65 5.79
CA ALA A 333 20.90 -22.14 7.13
C ALA A 333 20.85 -23.26 8.19
N ALA A 334 20.36 -24.46 7.82
CA ALA A 334 20.32 -25.62 8.71
C ALA A 334 21.71 -26.19 9.08
N GLY A 335 22.78 -25.81 8.35
CA GLY A 335 24.14 -26.36 8.52
C GLY A 335 25.18 -25.37 9.05
N GLN A 336 24.80 -24.15 9.44
CA GLN A 336 25.77 -23.14 9.88
C GLN A 336 25.93 -23.09 11.41
N ALA A 337 27.19 -23.13 11.85
CA ALA A 337 27.59 -22.95 13.25
C ALA A 337 27.37 -21.51 13.71
N GLU A 338 27.21 -21.32 15.03
CA GLU A 338 27.09 -20.00 15.67
C GLU A 338 28.24 -19.07 15.25
N THR A 339 27.88 -18.00 14.55
CA THR A 339 28.81 -16.94 14.17
C THR A 339 28.96 -15.93 15.32
N THR A 340 30.20 -15.65 15.72
CA THR A 340 30.53 -14.73 16.82
C THR A 340 30.47 -13.25 16.44
N SER A 341 30.41 -12.93 15.14
CA SER A 341 30.34 -11.55 14.64
C SER A 341 29.00 -10.89 14.93
N ARG A 342 29.01 -9.63 15.38
CA ARG A 342 27.80 -8.81 15.54
C ARG A 342 27.04 -8.58 14.22
N LEU A 343 27.75 -8.62 13.08
CA LEU A 343 27.17 -8.36 11.76
C LEU A 343 26.32 -9.54 11.26
N GLU A 344 26.69 -10.75 11.70
CA GLU A 344 26.11 -12.03 11.28
C GLU A 344 25.23 -12.66 12.36
N LYS A 345 24.82 -11.90 13.38
CA LYS A 345 23.97 -12.42 14.45
C LYS A 345 22.52 -12.54 13.98
N ASP A 346 22.05 -13.77 13.82
CA ASP A 346 20.66 -14.09 13.49
C ASP A 346 19.89 -14.65 14.70
N LEU A 347 18.56 -14.68 14.58
CA LEU A 347 17.69 -15.37 15.54
C LEU A 347 17.98 -16.87 15.54
N ASN A 348 17.87 -17.51 16.71
CA ASN A 348 18.06 -18.95 16.82
C ASN A 348 17.05 -19.70 15.93
N ILE A 349 17.55 -20.52 15.02
CA ILE A 349 16.74 -21.26 14.03
C ILE A 349 15.66 -22.14 14.69
N LYS A 350 15.94 -22.72 15.86
CA LYS A 350 14.95 -23.53 16.60
C LYS A 350 13.80 -22.65 17.11
N ALA A 351 14.12 -21.44 17.59
CA ALA A 351 13.11 -20.48 18.03
C ALA A 351 12.29 -19.97 16.85
N VAL A 352 12.91 -19.74 15.68
CA VAL A 352 12.22 -19.36 14.45
C VAL A 352 11.25 -20.47 14.00
N LEU A 353 11.71 -21.72 13.90
CA LEU A 353 10.87 -22.85 13.49
C LEU A 353 9.72 -23.09 14.46
N THR A 354 9.98 -23.02 15.76
CA THR A 354 8.94 -23.13 16.80
C THR A 354 7.93 -21.98 16.69
N GLY A 355 8.42 -20.76 16.49
CA GLY A 355 7.58 -19.59 16.25
C GLY A 355 6.74 -19.74 14.98
N LEU A 356 7.26 -20.36 13.93
CA LEU A 356 6.54 -20.60 12.68
C LEU A 356 5.38 -21.57 12.89
N VAL A 357 5.63 -22.69 13.56
CA VAL A 357 4.59 -23.67 13.91
C VAL A 357 3.54 -23.02 14.82
N ALA A 358 3.96 -22.27 15.85
CA ALA A 358 3.04 -21.58 16.74
C ALA A 358 2.18 -20.55 15.99
N THR A 359 2.78 -19.76 15.11
CA THR A 359 2.06 -18.75 14.30
C THR A 359 1.10 -19.40 13.32
N PHE A 360 1.50 -20.52 12.72
CA PHE A 360 0.63 -21.31 11.84
C PHE A 360 -0.60 -21.85 12.58
N VAL A 361 -0.41 -22.38 13.79
CA VAL A 361 -1.53 -22.81 14.64
C VAL A 361 -2.44 -21.64 15.00
N LEU A 362 -1.87 -20.50 15.41
CA LEU A 362 -2.64 -19.28 15.70
C LEU A 362 -3.42 -18.79 14.47
N MET A 363 -2.84 -18.90 13.27
CA MET A 363 -3.49 -18.56 12.02
C MET A 363 -4.73 -19.41 11.77
N ILE A 364 -4.65 -20.73 11.99
CA ILE A 364 -5.82 -21.62 11.87
C ILE A 364 -6.94 -21.18 12.82
N PHE A 365 -6.61 -20.85 14.07
CA PHE A 365 -7.61 -20.38 15.04
C PHE A 365 -8.24 -19.06 14.62
N VAL A 366 -7.43 -18.09 14.17
CA VAL A 366 -7.93 -16.81 13.67
C VAL A 366 -8.85 -17.04 12.47
N TYR A 367 -8.42 -17.79 11.47
CA TYR A 367 -9.24 -18.08 10.29
C TYR A 367 -10.50 -18.88 10.62
N LYS A 368 -10.47 -19.78 11.62
CA LYS A 368 -11.68 -20.48 12.10
C LYS A 368 -12.72 -19.52 12.68
N VAL A 369 -12.30 -18.42 13.31
CA VAL A 369 -13.22 -17.37 13.79
C VAL A 369 -13.94 -16.68 12.63
N PHE A 370 -13.31 -16.57 11.46
CA PHE A 370 -13.92 -15.98 10.25
C PHE A 370 -14.71 -16.99 9.41
N ALA A 371 -14.12 -18.16 9.16
CA ALA A 371 -14.70 -19.23 8.35
C ALA A 371 -15.86 -19.95 9.03
N GLY A 372 -15.94 -19.90 10.37
CA GLY A 372 -16.91 -20.65 11.18
C GLY A 372 -16.64 -22.16 11.25
N THR A 373 -15.88 -22.72 10.31
CA THR A 373 -15.57 -24.17 10.20
C THR A 373 -14.07 -24.41 10.05
N TRP A 374 -13.63 -25.61 10.44
CA TRP A 374 -12.20 -25.98 10.44
C TRP A 374 -11.61 -26.22 9.04
N PRO A 375 -12.26 -26.94 8.11
CA PRO A 375 -11.62 -27.28 6.84
C PRO A 375 -11.20 -26.06 6.01
N PRO A 376 -12.05 -25.01 5.83
CA PRO A 376 -11.65 -23.80 5.10
C PRO A 376 -10.55 -23.03 5.83
N ALA A 377 -10.59 -22.98 7.17
CA ALA A 377 -9.58 -22.29 7.97
C ALA A 377 -8.18 -22.93 7.86
N ILE A 378 -8.11 -24.27 7.92
CA ILE A 378 -6.86 -25.01 7.76
C ILE A 378 -6.33 -24.84 6.33
N LEU A 379 -7.20 -24.97 5.32
CA LEU A 379 -6.82 -24.78 3.93
C LEU A 379 -6.26 -23.38 3.69
N ALA A 380 -7.00 -22.34 4.12
CA ALA A 380 -6.57 -20.96 4.01
C ALA A 380 -5.23 -20.73 4.72
N ALA A 381 -5.03 -21.26 5.92
CA ALA A 381 -3.77 -21.13 6.65
C ALA A 381 -2.60 -21.79 5.90
N VAL A 382 -2.79 -22.99 5.33
CA VAL A 382 -1.76 -23.69 4.54
C VAL A 382 -1.41 -22.89 3.29
N VAL A 383 -2.42 -22.44 2.54
CA VAL A 383 -2.24 -21.65 1.32
C VAL A 383 -1.49 -20.36 1.64
N MET A 384 -1.90 -19.65 2.70
CA MET A 384 -1.30 -18.39 3.11
C MET A 384 0.12 -18.56 3.67
N ALA A 385 0.42 -19.65 4.37
CA ALA A 385 1.78 -19.94 4.81
C ALA A 385 2.71 -20.19 3.62
N ILE A 386 2.29 -21.00 2.64
CA ILE A 386 3.11 -21.31 1.45
C ILE A 386 3.27 -20.07 0.57
N ALA A 387 2.16 -19.42 0.22
CA ALA A 387 2.18 -18.26 -0.66
C ALA A 387 2.85 -17.06 0.01
N GLY A 388 2.62 -16.87 1.31
CA GLY A 388 3.25 -15.82 2.12
C GLY A 388 4.77 -15.96 2.16
N PHE A 389 5.31 -17.18 2.27
CA PHE A 389 6.77 -17.41 2.24
C PHE A 389 7.37 -16.99 0.90
N PHE A 390 6.78 -17.44 -0.21
CA PHE A 390 7.28 -17.10 -1.54
C PHE A 390 7.11 -15.62 -1.86
N PHE A 391 6.00 -15.00 -1.47
CA PHE A 391 5.80 -13.57 -1.68
C PHE A 391 6.65 -12.70 -0.76
N ALA A 392 6.98 -13.13 0.46
CA ALA A 392 7.99 -12.46 1.27
C ALA A 392 9.36 -12.48 0.57
N ALA A 393 9.77 -13.61 -0.02
CA ALA A 393 11.02 -13.72 -0.78
C ALA A 393 11.04 -12.81 -2.02
N VAL A 394 9.95 -12.79 -2.77
CA VAL A 394 9.81 -11.96 -3.97
C VAL A 394 9.79 -10.48 -3.62
N SER A 395 8.97 -10.11 -2.65
CA SER A 395 8.83 -8.74 -2.14
C SER A 395 10.18 -8.22 -1.63
N GLY A 396 10.91 -9.00 -0.83
CA GLY A 396 12.23 -8.63 -0.34
C GLY A 396 13.26 -8.37 -1.45
N ASN A 397 13.27 -9.19 -2.50
CA ASN A 397 14.13 -8.96 -3.67
C ASN A 397 13.76 -7.66 -4.42
N LEU A 398 12.47 -7.40 -4.60
CA LEU A 398 12.00 -6.16 -5.25
C LEU A 398 12.35 -4.92 -4.42
N VAL A 399 12.16 -4.98 -3.11
CA VAL A 399 12.61 -3.90 -2.21
C VAL A 399 14.12 -3.66 -2.36
N GLY A 400 14.90 -4.73 -2.48
CA GLY A 400 16.35 -4.67 -2.70
C GLY A 400 16.76 -4.05 -4.03
N THR A 401 15.97 -4.20 -5.09
CA THR A 401 16.30 -3.71 -6.44
C THR A 401 15.72 -2.33 -6.75
N ILE A 402 14.46 -2.08 -6.39
CA ILE A 402 13.70 -0.88 -6.80
C ILE A 402 13.12 -0.06 -5.64
N GLY A 403 13.34 -0.48 -4.39
CA GLY A 403 12.81 0.18 -3.18
C GLY A 403 11.40 -0.29 -2.78
N SER A 404 11.00 0.00 -1.53
CA SER A 404 9.70 -0.41 -1.00
C SER A 404 8.53 0.38 -1.58
N SER A 405 8.73 1.67 -1.87
CA SER A 405 7.68 2.53 -2.43
C SER A 405 7.19 2.07 -3.82
N ASN A 406 8.05 1.38 -4.56
CA ASN A 406 7.78 0.88 -5.91
C ASN A 406 7.45 -0.63 -5.95
N ASN A 407 7.45 -1.28 -4.80
CA ASN A 407 7.15 -2.71 -4.72
C ASN A 407 5.66 -2.93 -5.08
N PRO A 408 5.32 -3.77 -6.08
CA PRO A 408 3.95 -4.03 -6.50
C PRO A 408 3.19 -4.92 -5.51
N ILE A 409 3.15 -4.52 -4.24
CA ILE A 409 2.52 -5.28 -3.14
C ILE A 409 1.07 -5.58 -3.47
N SER A 410 0.32 -4.59 -3.99
CA SER A 410 -1.09 -4.76 -4.37
C SER A 410 -1.30 -5.84 -5.45
N GLY A 411 -0.41 -5.93 -6.44
CA GLY A 411 -0.50 -6.96 -7.49
C GLY A 411 -0.18 -8.36 -6.96
N LEU A 412 0.81 -8.45 -6.06
CA LEU A 412 1.19 -9.70 -5.41
C LEU A 412 0.06 -10.20 -4.48
N THR A 413 -0.50 -9.32 -3.65
CA THR A 413 -1.58 -9.68 -2.70
C THR A 413 -2.86 -10.09 -3.42
N LEU A 414 -3.24 -9.38 -4.48
CA LEU A 414 -4.40 -9.71 -5.30
C LEU A 414 -4.29 -11.11 -5.91
N SER A 415 -3.08 -11.49 -6.32
CA SER A 415 -2.83 -12.81 -6.90
C SER A 415 -2.97 -13.94 -5.88
N THR A 416 -2.46 -13.76 -4.66
CA THR A 416 -2.74 -14.68 -3.54
C THR A 416 -4.22 -14.81 -3.27
N LEU A 417 -4.94 -13.70 -3.27
CA LEU A 417 -6.37 -13.68 -2.98
C LEU A 417 -7.14 -14.47 -4.04
N ILE A 418 -6.80 -14.33 -5.33
CA ILE A 418 -7.42 -15.12 -6.41
C ILE A 418 -7.14 -16.61 -6.23
N ILE A 419 -5.89 -16.99 -5.93
CA ILE A 419 -5.52 -18.39 -5.72
C ILE A 419 -6.29 -18.96 -4.52
N ALA A 420 -6.32 -18.23 -3.40
CA ALA A 420 -7.07 -18.63 -2.22
C ALA A 420 -8.56 -18.77 -2.51
N ALA A 421 -9.19 -17.77 -3.14
CA ALA A 421 -10.61 -17.79 -3.47
C ALA A 421 -10.98 -18.99 -4.37
N LEU A 422 -10.17 -19.30 -5.39
CA LEU A 422 -10.40 -20.46 -6.25
C LEU A 422 -10.30 -21.78 -5.47
N LEU A 423 -9.30 -21.91 -4.58
CA LEU A 423 -9.16 -23.10 -3.73
C LEU A 423 -10.31 -23.24 -2.72
N MET A 424 -10.83 -22.14 -2.20
CA MET A 424 -11.99 -22.14 -1.29
C MET A 424 -13.25 -22.63 -2.00
N VAL A 425 -13.47 -22.23 -3.26
CA VAL A 425 -14.56 -22.76 -4.10
C VAL A 425 -14.42 -24.26 -4.31
N VAL A 426 -13.20 -24.76 -4.59
CA VAL A 426 -12.93 -26.18 -4.81
C VAL A 426 -13.25 -27.03 -3.58
N VAL A 427 -13.00 -26.52 -2.37
CA VAL A 427 -13.29 -27.22 -1.10
C VAL A 427 -14.74 -27.02 -0.64
N GLY A 428 -15.58 -26.39 -1.46
CA GLY A 428 -17.01 -26.22 -1.20
C GLY A 428 -17.33 -25.16 -0.15
N ALA A 429 -16.38 -24.24 0.14
CA ALA A 429 -16.64 -23.12 1.03
C ALA A 429 -17.52 -22.08 0.30
N THR A 430 -18.84 -22.22 0.42
CA THR A 430 -19.82 -21.33 -0.22
C THR A 430 -20.38 -20.28 0.73
N GLY A 431 -20.79 -19.14 0.18
CA GLY A 431 -21.42 -18.06 0.93
C GLY A 431 -20.43 -17.21 1.73
N MET A 432 -20.95 -16.43 2.68
CA MET A 432 -20.14 -15.45 3.43
C MET A 432 -18.99 -16.05 4.23
N SER A 433 -19.13 -17.31 4.67
CA SER A 433 -18.07 -18.04 5.38
C SER A 433 -16.84 -18.29 4.50
N GLY A 434 -17.05 -18.66 3.24
CA GLY A 434 -15.97 -18.82 2.25
C GLY A 434 -15.41 -17.52 1.73
N VAL A 435 -16.20 -16.43 1.75
CA VAL A 435 -15.72 -15.07 1.40
C VAL A 435 -14.88 -14.46 2.52
N ALA A 436 -15.20 -14.78 3.78
CA ALA A 436 -14.50 -14.26 4.95
C ALA A 436 -13.18 -14.99 5.26
N ALA A 437 -13.06 -16.24 4.80
CA ALA A 437 -11.92 -17.10 5.02
C ALA A 437 -10.94 -17.01 3.85
#